data_AF-N6VGM9-F1
#
_entry.id   AF-N6VGM9-F1
#
_cell.length_a   1.000
_cell.length_b   1.000
_cell.length_c   1.000
_cell.angle_alpha   90.00
_cell.angle_beta   90.00
_cell.angle_gamma   90.00
#
_symmetry.space_group_name_H-M   'P 1'
#
loop_
_entity.id
_entity.type
_entity.pdbx_description
1 polymer ?
#
loop_
_entity_poly.entity_id
_entity_poly.type
_entity_poly.pdbx_seq_one_letter_code
_entity_poly.pdbx_strand_id
1 'polypeptide(L)'
;MTVQGGKVIAKDIQIYGNGKGQGMKVNNGGYAVLVRPSYTNVDKGMTISGGAVRVFGGSVEFKGKYGVSLTRGIATLKGVKMTYTGSSSTADFMTVRGGKVMAESVKIYGNGYGQGMKVNGGYVVLIRPSYTNIYNGMTVLGGHVQVEGGSLEFKGKHGVYLSKSRVALKDVKMTYAGNNNDVDFIKVEGGTVMSEGIQINGNGYGQGVKVNGGYVVLIRPSLNKVRTGVTIQNAEVTMISSSINFTGDYGVNLNVGKAILNKVEITHTGNNSADLIKARGKGSKLVF
;
A
#
# COMPACT_ATOMS: atom_id res chain seq x y z
N MET A 1 27.97 -3.09 2.95
CA MET A 1 28.29 -4.52 2.64
C MET A 1 27.89 -4.86 1.21
N THR A 2 28.69 -5.65 0.49
CA THR A 2 28.34 -6.15 -0.85
C THR A 2 28.50 -7.68 -0.92
N VAL A 3 27.50 -8.39 -1.46
CA VAL A 3 27.51 -9.85 -1.66
C VAL A 3 27.33 -10.14 -3.15
N GLN A 4 28.33 -10.76 -3.79
CA GLN A 4 28.33 -11.12 -5.20
C GLN A 4 28.76 -12.60 -5.34
N GLY A 5 27.93 -13.44 -5.97
CA GLY A 5 28.27 -14.85 -6.27
C GLY A 5 28.46 -15.80 -5.07
N GLY A 6 28.46 -15.31 -3.83
CA GLY A 6 28.73 -16.08 -2.62
C GLY A 6 27.63 -16.01 -1.55
N LYS A 7 27.87 -16.67 -0.41
CA LYS A 7 26.96 -16.77 0.74
C LYS A 7 27.50 -15.97 1.93
N VAL A 8 26.67 -15.10 2.47
CA VAL A 8 26.92 -14.39 3.73
C VAL A 8 25.84 -14.74 4.74
N ILE A 9 26.25 -15.11 5.95
CA ILE A 9 25.39 -15.18 7.12
C ILE A 9 25.98 -14.22 8.14
N ALA A 10 25.19 -13.27 8.62
CA ALA A 10 25.64 -12.30 9.60
C ALA A 10 24.58 -12.05 10.67
N LYS A 11 25.02 -11.84 11.90
CA LYS A 11 24.16 -11.66 13.07
C LYS A 11 24.61 -10.41 13.83
N ASP A 12 23.65 -9.60 14.24
CA ASP A 12 23.84 -8.40 15.06
C ASP A 12 24.86 -7.40 14.47
N ILE A 13 24.99 -7.38 13.13
CA ILE A 13 25.91 -6.46 12.45
C ILE A 13 25.42 -5.02 12.53
N GLN A 14 26.36 -4.09 12.67
CA GLN A 14 26.09 -2.66 12.66
C GLN A 14 26.73 -2.02 11.42
N ILE A 15 25.96 -1.24 10.67
CA ILE A 15 26.44 -0.51 9.50
C ILE A 15 26.05 0.96 9.66
N TYR A 16 27.07 1.82 9.80
CA TYR A 16 26.90 3.26 9.84
C TYR A 16 27.18 3.87 8.47
N GLY A 17 26.18 4.55 7.89
CA GLY A 17 26.27 5.08 6.52
C GLY A 17 26.79 6.52 6.40
N ASN A 18 26.95 7.24 7.52
CA ASN A 18 27.31 8.66 7.56
C ASN A 18 26.53 9.54 6.56
N GLY A 19 25.27 9.19 6.32
CA GLY A 19 24.34 9.86 5.42
C GLY A 19 24.61 9.69 3.93
N LYS A 20 25.56 8.84 3.52
CA LYS A 20 25.95 8.68 2.11
C LYS A 20 26.06 7.22 1.69
N GLY A 21 26.29 6.33 2.65
CA GLY A 21 26.52 4.91 2.42
C GLY A 21 25.26 4.13 2.07
N GLN A 22 25.47 3.02 1.36
CA GLN A 22 24.48 1.95 1.18
C GLN A 22 24.68 0.91 2.29
N GLY A 23 23.62 0.49 2.97
CA GLY A 23 23.69 -0.58 3.97
C GLY A 23 24.19 -1.90 3.36
N MET A 24 23.40 -2.50 2.46
CA MET A 24 23.75 -3.73 1.78
C MET A 24 23.43 -3.70 0.28
N LYS A 25 24.28 -4.33 -0.53
CA LYS A 25 24.02 -4.67 -1.94
C LYS A 25 24.19 -6.16 -2.17
N VAL A 26 23.20 -6.83 -2.76
CA VAL A 26 23.26 -8.24 -3.18
C VAL A 26 23.01 -8.31 -4.69
N ASN A 27 23.92 -8.96 -5.40
CA ASN A 27 23.86 -9.10 -6.85
C ASN A 27 24.47 -10.43 -7.32
N ASN A 28 24.38 -10.72 -8.63
CA ASN A 28 25.06 -11.83 -9.29
C ASN A 28 24.93 -13.18 -8.57
N GLY A 29 23.70 -13.56 -8.19
CA GLY A 29 23.42 -14.84 -7.52
C GLY A 29 23.80 -14.89 -6.04
N GLY A 30 24.26 -13.78 -5.44
CA GLY A 30 24.62 -13.72 -4.04
C GLY A 30 23.47 -14.10 -3.09
N TYR A 31 23.82 -14.69 -1.96
CA TYR A 31 22.88 -15.14 -0.94
C TYR A 31 23.24 -14.52 0.41
N ALA A 32 22.32 -13.75 1.01
CA ALA A 32 22.55 -13.14 2.32
C ALA A 32 21.45 -13.54 3.32
N VAL A 33 21.88 -13.99 4.51
CA VAL A 33 21.00 -14.19 5.67
C VAL A 33 21.47 -13.29 6.79
N LEU A 34 20.59 -12.41 7.23
CA LEU A 34 20.88 -11.43 8.27
C LEU A 34 19.95 -11.63 9.45
N VAL A 35 20.51 -11.73 10.64
CA VAL A 35 19.76 -11.78 11.89
C VAL A 35 20.02 -10.49 12.64
N ARG A 36 18.97 -9.68 12.82
CA ARG A 36 18.98 -8.37 13.48
C ARG A 36 20.10 -7.42 13.04
N PRO A 37 20.27 -7.16 11.72
CA PRO A 37 21.18 -6.10 11.30
C PRO A 37 20.68 -4.73 11.78
N SER A 38 21.60 -3.80 12.03
CA SER A 38 21.29 -2.40 12.31
C SER A 38 21.98 -1.51 11.27
N TYR A 39 21.19 -0.84 10.44
CA TYR A 39 21.68 0.19 9.53
C TYR A 39 21.26 1.56 10.04
N THR A 40 22.22 2.43 10.29
CA THR A 40 22.00 3.77 10.85
C THR A 40 22.54 4.83 9.91
N ASN A 41 21.79 5.91 9.71
CA ASN A 41 22.17 7.04 8.88
C ASN A 41 22.68 6.61 7.49
N VAL A 42 22.00 5.70 6.80
CA VAL A 42 22.34 5.30 5.42
C VAL A 42 21.60 6.16 4.38
N ASP A 43 22.18 6.36 3.21
CA ASP A 43 21.47 6.92 2.05
C ASP A 43 20.40 5.91 1.58
N LYS A 44 20.81 4.64 1.41
CA LYS A 44 19.94 3.54 0.98
C LYS A 44 20.14 2.34 1.90
N GLY A 45 19.05 1.65 2.24
CA GLY A 45 19.12 0.45 3.08
C GLY A 45 19.70 -0.75 2.34
N MET A 46 18.85 -1.49 1.62
CA MET A 46 19.22 -2.72 0.92
C MET A 46 18.92 -2.64 -0.58
N THR A 47 19.88 -3.05 -1.41
CA THR A 47 19.74 -3.15 -2.86
C THR A 47 19.93 -4.59 -3.30
N ILE A 48 18.92 -5.17 -3.93
CA ILE A 48 18.92 -6.56 -4.40
C ILE A 48 18.64 -6.53 -5.90
N SER A 49 19.69 -6.73 -6.70
CA SER A 49 19.60 -6.71 -8.17
C SER A 49 19.69 -8.11 -8.82
N GLY A 50 19.91 -9.13 -7.99
CA GLY A 50 19.91 -10.55 -8.33
C GLY A 50 20.43 -11.38 -7.15
N GLY A 51 19.91 -12.59 -6.96
CA GLY A 51 20.21 -13.43 -5.79
C GLY A 51 19.07 -13.48 -4.77
N ALA A 52 19.37 -13.83 -3.53
CA ALA A 52 18.36 -13.95 -2.47
C ALA A 52 18.82 -13.36 -1.13
N VAL A 53 17.90 -12.69 -0.45
CA VAL A 53 18.12 -12.09 0.87
C VAL A 53 17.04 -12.55 1.83
N ARG A 54 17.45 -12.95 3.04
CA ARG A 54 16.56 -13.22 4.16
C ARG A 54 16.99 -12.37 5.36
N VAL A 55 16.07 -11.61 5.94
CA VAL A 55 16.33 -10.78 7.12
C VAL A 55 15.34 -11.13 8.23
N PHE A 56 15.86 -11.40 9.42
CA PHE A 56 15.09 -11.73 10.61
C PHE A 56 15.33 -10.66 11.69
N GLY A 57 14.36 -9.79 11.92
CA GLY A 57 14.43 -8.65 12.82
C GLY A 57 15.30 -7.51 12.27
N GLY A 58 15.80 -6.67 13.18
CA GLY A 58 16.74 -5.60 12.85
C GLY A 58 16.07 -4.30 12.38
N SER A 59 16.90 -3.31 12.08
CA SER A 59 16.48 -1.97 11.74
C SER A 59 17.22 -1.40 10.53
N VAL A 60 16.49 -0.64 9.72
CA VAL A 60 17.01 0.12 8.59
C VAL A 60 16.56 1.57 8.73
N GLU A 61 17.48 2.45 9.14
CA GLU A 61 17.26 3.89 9.10
C GLU A 61 17.90 4.48 7.85
N PHE A 62 17.09 5.08 6.98
CA PHE A 62 17.56 5.65 5.72
C PHE A 62 17.00 7.05 5.48
N LYS A 63 17.73 7.87 4.72
CA LYS A 63 17.30 9.23 4.36
C LYS A 63 17.20 9.48 2.86
N GLY A 64 17.76 8.59 2.05
CA GLY A 64 17.75 8.70 0.60
C GLY A 64 16.58 7.96 -0.04
N LYS A 65 16.85 7.38 -1.21
CA LYS A 65 15.79 6.93 -2.12
C LYS A 65 14.95 5.78 -1.60
N TYR A 66 15.55 4.81 -0.88
CA TYR A 66 14.81 3.65 -0.42
C TYR A 66 15.40 2.91 0.78
N GLY A 67 14.51 2.28 1.54
CA GLY A 67 14.85 1.30 2.58
C GLY A 67 15.25 -0.04 1.95
N VAL A 68 14.43 -0.56 1.03
CA VAL A 68 14.70 -1.81 0.30
C VAL A 68 14.35 -1.63 -1.17
N SER A 69 15.26 -2.01 -2.06
CA SER A 69 15.04 -2.06 -3.51
C SER A 69 15.29 -3.45 -4.05
N LEU A 70 14.27 -4.06 -4.67
CA LEU A 70 14.38 -5.31 -5.41
C LEU A 70 14.16 -5.07 -6.91
N THR A 71 15.14 -5.41 -7.73
CA THR A 71 15.00 -5.41 -9.20
C THR A 71 14.73 -6.82 -9.74
N ARG A 72 15.41 -7.83 -9.17
CA ARG A 72 15.26 -9.26 -9.49
C ARG A 72 15.66 -10.09 -8.27
N GLY A 73 15.26 -11.36 -8.24
CA GLY A 73 15.63 -12.29 -7.16
C GLY A 73 14.55 -12.42 -6.09
N ILE A 74 14.96 -12.73 -4.86
CA ILE A 74 14.06 -13.00 -3.74
C ILE A 74 14.45 -12.16 -2.53
N ALA A 75 13.47 -11.50 -1.90
CA ALA A 75 13.64 -10.86 -0.60
C ALA A 75 12.63 -11.41 0.40
N THR A 76 13.10 -11.94 1.52
CA THR A 76 12.27 -12.33 2.67
C THR A 76 12.61 -11.45 3.85
N LEU A 77 11.64 -10.69 4.35
CA LEU A 77 11.81 -9.77 5.47
C LEU A 77 10.86 -10.17 6.59
N LYS A 78 11.36 -10.52 7.77
CA LYS A 78 10.54 -10.88 8.93
C LYS A 78 10.84 -9.98 10.11
N GLY A 79 9.87 -9.21 10.58
CA GLY A 79 10.03 -8.35 11.77
C GLY A 79 11.01 -7.18 11.58
N VAL A 80 11.28 -6.77 10.34
CA VAL A 80 12.21 -5.67 10.05
C VAL A 80 11.55 -4.33 10.37
N LYS A 81 12.25 -3.48 11.13
CA LYS A 81 11.87 -2.07 11.34
C LYS A 81 12.56 -1.18 10.31
N MET A 82 11.81 -0.30 9.67
CA MET A 82 12.37 0.73 8.79
C MET A 82 11.94 2.11 9.28
N THR A 83 12.91 3.03 9.35
CA THR A 83 12.69 4.42 9.75
C THR A 83 13.20 5.33 8.63
N TYR A 84 12.38 6.30 8.24
CA TYR A 84 12.79 7.32 7.28
C TYR A 84 13.13 8.63 7.99
N THR A 85 14.32 9.16 7.72
CA THR A 85 14.82 10.42 8.31
C THR A 85 15.09 11.51 7.27
N GLY A 86 14.78 11.25 5.99
CA GLY A 86 14.88 12.21 4.91
C GLY A 86 13.66 13.11 4.78
N SER A 87 13.65 13.97 3.76
CA SER A 87 12.58 14.95 3.49
C SER A 87 11.91 14.78 2.12
N SER A 88 12.31 13.78 1.33
CA SER A 88 11.69 13.51 0.02
C SER A 88 10.37 12.74 0.16
N SER A 89 9.30 13.26 -0.45
CA SER A 89 8.01 12.57 -0.60
C SER A 89 8.04 11.42 -1.60
N THR A 90 9.11 11.31 -2.40
CA THR A 90 9.27 10.28 -3.44
C THR A 90 10.18 9.12 -3.01
N ALA A 91 10.68 9.14 -1.78
CA ALA A 91 11.40 8.02 -1.20
C ALA A 91 10.45 6.83 -1.00
N ASP A 92 10.93 5.62 -1.22
CA ASP A 92 10.15 4.39 -1.07
C ASP A 92 10.73 3.54 0.07
N PHE A 93 9.95 3.20 1.10
CA PHE A 93 10.43 2.22 2.08
C PHE A 93 10.75 0.88 1.41
N MET A 94 9.88 0.44 0.50
CA MET A 94 10.11 -0.72 -0.36
C MET A 94 9.82 -0.37 -1.83
N THR A 95 10.78 -0.65 -2.72
CA THR A 95 10.60 -0.54 -4.18
C THR A 95 10.85 -1.89 -4.85
N VAL A 96 9.89 -2.38 -5.62
CA VAL A 96 9.92 -3.68 -6.28
C VAL A 96 9.70 -3.47 -7.78
N ARG A 97 10.70 -3.80 -8.59
CA ARG A 97 10.63 -3.74 -10.06
C ARG A 97 10.51 -5.13 -10.69
N GLY A 98 10.73 -6.18 -9.92
CA GLY A 98 10.72 -7.57 -10.37
C GLY A 98 11.11 -8.52 -9.23
N GLY A 99 11.08 -9.83 -9.49
CA GLY A 99 11.36 -10.84 -8.47
C GLY A 99 10.19 -11.08 -7.50
N LYS A 100 10.50 -11.68 -6.34
CA LYS A 100 9.53 -12.03 -5.30
C LYS A 100 9.90 -11.40 -3.96
N VAL A 101 8.94 -10.74 -3.32
CA VAL A 101 9.07 -10.25 -1.94
C VAL A 101 8.05 -10.96 -1.06
N MET A 102 8.51 -11.48 0.07
CA MET A 102 7.65 -11.89 1.18
C MET A 102 8.07 -11.10 2.41
N ALA A 103 7.17 -10.30 2.95
CA ALA A 103 7.43 -9.49 4.13
C ALA A 103 6.40 -9.78 5.20
N GLU A 104 6.85 -10.16 6.39
CA GLU A 104 6.01 -10.48 7.54
C GLU A 104 6.33 -9.55 8.69
N SER A 105 5.31 -8.93 9.28
CA SER A 105 5.42 -8.05 10.45
C SER A 105 6.46 -6.94 10.31
N VAL A 106 6.60 -6.41 9.08
CA VAL A 106 7.46 -5.26 8.82
C VAL A 106 6.81 -4.01 9.40
N LYS A 107 7.62 -3.21 10.10
CA LYS A 107 7.20 -1.94 10.70
C LYS A 107 7.86 -0.78 9.97
N ILE A 108 7.05 0.12 9.45
CA ILE A 108 7.47 1.30 8.69
C ILE A 108 7.10 2.55 9.49
N TYR A 109 8.12 3.33 9.84
CA TYR A 109 8.00 4.59 10.56
C TYR A 109 8.43 5.73 9.64
N GLY A 110 7.45 6.41 9.07
CA GLY A 110 7.67 7.66 8.35
C GLY A 110 7.74 8.85 9.30
N ASN A 111 8.14 9.97 8.72
CA ASN A 111 8.14 11.30 9.34
C ASN A 111 7.19 12.26 8.59
N GLY A 112 6.18 11.70 7.92
CA GLY A 112 5.26 12.41 7.06
C GLY A 112 5.69 12.51 5.60
N TYR A 113 6.87 11.99 5.27
CA TYR A 113 7.37 11.85 3.91
C TYR A 113 7.50 10.37 3.52
N GLY A 114 7.84 10.15 2.25
CA GLY A 114 8.03 8.83 1.69
C GLY A 114 6.75 8.02 1.51
N GLN A 115 6.86 7.00 0.68
CA GLN A 115 5.81 6.06 0.34
C GLN A 115 6.13 4.69 0.94
N GLY A 116 5.12 4.01 1.51
CA GLY A 116 5.30 2.70 2.14
C GLY A 116 5.81 1.65 1.14
N MET A 117 5.19 1.52 -0.02
CA MET A 117 5.69 0.60 -1.05
C MET A 117 5.36 1.02 -2.48
N LYS A 118 6.32 0.88 -3.40
CA LYS A 118 6.14 1.05 -4.84
C LYS A 118 6.45 -0.25 -5.59
N VAL A 119 5.49 -0.73 -6.36
CA VAL A 119 5.62 -1.95 -7.17
C VAL A 119 5.41 -1.60 -8.63
N ASN A 120 6.37 -2.00 -9.47
CA ASN A 120 6.35 -1.81 -10.92
C ASN A 120 6.83 -3.10 -11.61
N GLY A 121 6.29 -4.23 -11.16
CA GLY A 121 6.70 -5.57 -11.57
C GLY A 121 6.99 -6.50 -10.39
N GLY A 122 6.95 -7.81 -10.63
CA GLY A 122 7.18 -8.85 -9.61
C GLY A 122 5.94 -9.25 -8.83
N TYR A 123 6.16 -10.04 -7.76
CA TYR A 123 5.14 -10.56 -6.88
C TYR A 123 5.47 -10.23 -5.41
N VAL A 124 4.54 -9.61 -4.71
CA VAL A 124 4.74 -9.18 -3.31
C VAL A 124 3.64 -9.76 -2.42
N VAL A 125 4.05 -10.36 -1.31
CA VAL A 125 3.15 -10.75 -0.21
C VAL A 125 3.58 -10.00 1.04
N LEU A 126 2.64 -9.25 1.62
CA LEU A 126 2.79 -8.58 2.91
C LEU A 126 1.85 -9.24 3.92
N ILE A 127 2.40 -9.68 5.04
CA ILE A 127 1.63 -10.27 6.14
C ILE A 127 1.78 -9.35 7.36
N ARG A 128 0.67 -8.78 7.80
CA ARG A 128 0.55 -7.86 8.94
C ARG A 128 1.58 -6.72 8.92
N PRO A 129 1.72 -5.96 7.81
CA PRO A 129 2.55 -4.76 7.82
C PRO A 129 1.98 -3.71 8.78
N SER A 130 2.82 -2.84 9.32
CA SER A 130 2.40 -1.68 10.13
C SER A 130 3.07 -0.44 9.60
N TYR A 131 2.32 0.45 8.96
CA TYR A 131 2.83 1.72 8.44
C TYR A 131 2.29 2.87 9.30
N THR A 132 3.18 3.75 9.73
CA THR A 132 2.86 4.90 10.58
C THR A 132 3.46 6.16 9.99
N ASN A 133 2.67 7.25 9.96
CA ASN A 133 3.10 8.58 9.53
C ASN A 133 3.86 8.60 8.18
N ILE A 134 3.38 7.88 7.17
CA ILE A 134 3.92 7.95 5.80
C ILE A 134 3.11 8.91 4.93
N TYR A 135 3.68 9.35 3.80
CA TYR A 135 2.94 10.17 2.85
C TYR A 135 1.90 9.34 2.09
N ASN A 136 2.30 8.40 1.23
CA ASN A 136 1.37 7.50 0.53
C ASN A 136 1.56 6.07 0.99
N GLY A 137 0.49 5.28 1.08
CA GLY A 137 0.58 3.86 1.48
C GLY A 137 1.31 3.00 0.45
N MET A 138 0.66 2.72 -0.68
CA MET A 138 1.16 1.82 -1.72
C MET A 138 0.80 2.30 -3.12
N THR A 139 1.72 2.13 -4.07
CA THR A 139 1.48 2.37 -5.51
C THR A 139 1.90 1.12 -6.29
N VAL A 140 0.96 0.53 -7.04
CA VAL A 140 1.16 -0.70 -7.83
C VAL A 140 0.90 -0.42 -9.31
N LEU A 141 1.97 -0.11 -10.04
CA LEU A 141 1.94 0.22 -11.47
C LEU A 141 2.04 -1.02 -12.37
N GLY A 142 2.42 -2.16 -11.78
CA GLY A 142 2.57 -3.44 -12.47
C GLY A 142 2.86 -4.55 -11.48
N GLY A 143 2.72 -5.80 -11.92
CA GLY A 143 2.89 -6.98 -11.06
C GLY A 143 1.67 -7.30 -10.19
N HIS A 144 1.93 -8.03 -9.11
CA HIS A 144 0.89 -8.56 -8.22
C HIS A 144 1.26 -8.27 -6.75
N VAL A 145 0.29 -7.77 -5.99
CA VAL A 145 0.46 -7.55 -4.54
C VAL A 145 -0.67 -8.21 -3.77
N GLN A 146 -0.31 -8.94 -2.72
CA GLN A 146 -1.23 -9.47 -1.72
C GLN A 146 -0.86 -8.90 -0.34
N VAL A 147 -1.86 -8.42 0.38
CA VAL A 147 -1.71 -7.96 1.77
C VAL A 147 -2.71 -8.68 2.64
N GLU A 148 -2.24 -9.29 3.73
CA GLU A 148 -3.05 -9.99 4.71
C GLU A 148 -2.85 -9.37 6.10
N GLY A 149 -3.92 -8.80 6.67
CA GLY A 149 -3.91 -8.06 7.92
C GLY A 149 -3.11 -6.76 7.84
N GLY A 150 -2.81 -6.22 9.02
CA GLY A 150 -1.94 -5.05 9.17
C GLY A 150 -2.65 -3.71 9.01
N SER A 151 -1.87 -2.63 9.11
CA SER A 151 -2.36 -1.26 9.12
C SER A 151 -1.54 -0.34 8.23
N LEU A 152 -2.24 0.56 7.54
CA LEU A 152 -1.68 1.62 6.72
C LEU A 152 -2.20 2.96 7.22
N GLU A 153 -1.39 3.69 7.98
CA GLU A 153 -1.65 5.08 8.32
C GLU A 153 -0.88 6.01 7.37
N PHE A 154 -1.59 6.92 6.70
CA PHE A 154 -1.00 7.80 5.69
C PHE A 154 -1.67 9.18 5.70
N LYS A 155 -0.99 10.20 5.15
CA LYS A 155 -1.50 11.58 5.10
C LYS A 155 -1.51 12.24 3.71
N GLY A 156 -0.98 11.54 2.71
CA GLY A 156 -0.85 11.98 1.34
C GLY A 156 -2.09 11.69 0.51
N LYS A 157 -1.88 11.37 -0.76
CA LYS A 157 -2.93 11.31 -1.78
C LYS A 157 -3.68 9.98 -1.83
N HIS A 158 -3.04 8.89 -1.38
CA HIS A 158 -3.67 7.59 -1.43
C HIS A 158 -3.14 6.57 -0.42
N GLY A 159 -4.04 5.70 0.02
CA GLY A 159 -3.70 4.51 0.79
C GLY A 159 -3.15 3.43 -0.14
N VAL A 160 -3.92 3.07 -1.17
CA VAL A 160 -3.53 2.13 -2.22
C VAL A 160 -3.90 2.73 -3.57
N TYR A 161 -2.91 2.91 -4.42
CA TYR A 161 -3.08 3.25 -5.82
C TYR A 161 -2.66 2.08 -6.70
N LEU A 162 -3.43 1.79 -7.73
CA LEU A 162 -3.02 0.89 -8.79
C LEU A 162 -3.43 1.37 -10.17
N SER A 163 -2.64 0.98 -11.17
CA SER A 163 -2.98 1.11 -12.57
C SER A 163 -2.60 -0.15 -13.32
N LYS A 164 -3.59 -0.76 -13.99
CA LYS A 164 -3.45 -1.96 -14.84
C LYS A 164 -2.73 -3.15 -14.16
N SER A 165 -2.85 -3.28 -12.84
CA SER A 165 -2.19 -4.32 -12.03
C SER A 165 -3.21 -5.13 -11.21
N ARG A 166 -2.75 -6.11 -10.42
CA ARG A 166 -3.62 -6.90 -9.53
C ARG A 166 -3.24 -6.72 -8.07
N VAL A 167 -4.23 -6.36 -7.26
CA VAL A 167 -4.06 -6.17 -5.82
C VAL A 167 -5.12 -6.98 -5.07
N ALA A 168 -4.68 -7.76 -4.09
CA ALA A 168 -5.53 -8.47 -3.15
C ALA A 168 -5.30 -7.92 -1.74
N LEU A 169 -6.36 -7.53 -1.04
CA LEU A 169 -6.32 -7.02 0.33
C LEU A 169 -7.23 -7.86 1.21
N LYS A 170 -6.72 -8.38 2.32
CA LYS A 170 -7.52 -9.12 3.29
C LYS A 170 -7.30 -8.55 4.68
N ASP A 171 -8.37 -8.17 5.38
CA ASP A 171 -8.35 -7.70 6.78
C ASP A 171 -7.40 -6.51 7.02
N VAL A 172 -7.24 -5.64 6.02
CA VAL A 172 -6.33 -4.48 6.08
C VAL A 172 -7.06 -3.28 6.68
N LYS A 173 -6.45 -2.64 7.68
CA LYS A 173 -6.91 -1.36 8.22
C LYS A 173 -6.18 -0.19 7.56
N MET A 174 -6.92 0.79 7.05
CA MET A 174 -6.37 2.03 6.53
C MET A 174 -6.89 3.21 7.36
N THR A 175 -6.02 4.14 7.71
CA THR A 175 -6.37 5.31 8.51
C THR A 175 -5.75 6.55 7.90
N TYR A 176 -6.57 7.56 7.62
CA TYR A 176 -6.08 8.83 7.14
C TYR A 176 -5.73 9.74 8.31
N ALA A 177 -4.49 10.20 8.34
CA ALA A 177 -3.95 11.10 9.36
C ALA A 177 -3.68 12.51 8.79
N GLY A 178 -4.10 12.77 7.54
CA GLY A 178 -4.02 14.10 6.93
C GLY A 178 -5.28 14.92 7.14
N ASN A 179 -5.34 16.06 6.45
CA ASN A 179 -6.42 17.04 6.52
C ASN A 179 -6.87 17.54 5.14
N ASN A 180 -6.59 16.79 4.08
CA ASN A 180 -6.97 17.12 2.71
C ASN A 180 -8.16 16.28 2.25
N ASN A 181 -9.10 16.92 1.55
CA ASN A 181 -10.25 16.27 0.94
C ASN A 181 -9.92 15.49 -0.34
N ASP A 182 -8.85 15.85 -1.04
CA ASP A 182 -8.37 15.21 -2.26
C ASP A 182 -7.45 14.02 -1.94
N VAL A 183 -8.08 12.97 -1.40
CA VAL A 183 -7.41 11.71 -1.03
C VAL A 183 -8.32 10.54 -1.36
N ASP A 184 -7.74 9.48 -1.92
CA ASP A 184 -8.43 8.24 -2.25
C ASP A 184 -7.83 7.09 -1.43
N PHE A 185 -8.61 6.43 -0.57
CA PHE A 185 -8.09 5.28 0.19
C PHE A 185 -7.70 4.13 -0.74
N ILE A 186 -8.56 3.80 -1.70
CA ILE A 186 -8.25 2.89 -2.80
C ILE A 186 -8.57 3.59 -4.12
N LYS A 187 -7.54 3.78 -4.94
CA LYS A 187 -7.65 4.36 -6.29
C LYS A 187 -7.24 3.34 -7.34
N VAL A 188 -8.16 3.06 -8.26
CA VAL A 188 -7.99 2.10 -9.35
C VAL A 188 -8.09 2.81 -10.68
N GLU A 189 -7.01 2.81 -11.46
CA GLU A 189 -6.95 3.31 -12.83
C GLU A 189 -6.72 2.11 -13.78
N GLY A 190 -7.71 1.21 -13.83
CA GLY A 190 -7.63 -0.10 -14.50
C GLY A 190 -6.98 -1.21 -13.67
N GLY A 191 -7.21 -2.46 -14.10
CA GLY A 191 -6.69 -3.66 -13.42
C GLY A 191 -7.75 -4.39 -12.58
N THR A 192 -7.31 -5.15 -11.58
CA THR A 192 -8.19 -5.94 -10.71
C THR A 192 -7.88 -5.72 -9.24
N VAL A 193 -8.92 -5.46 -8.45
CA VAL A 193 -8.85 -5.45 -6.99
C VAL A 193 -9.80 -6.48 -6.42
N MET A 194 -9.31 -7.31 -5.51
CA MET A 194 -10.12 -8.14 -4.64
C MET A 194 -9.83 -7.75 -3.21
N SER A 195 -10.82 -7.25 -2.49
CA SER A 195 -10.67 -6.91 -1.08
C SER A 195 -11.70 -7.61 -0.21
N GLU A 196 -11.25 -8.16 0.91
CA GLU A 196 -12.10 -8.81 1.91
C GLU A 196 -11.82 -8.22 3.29
N GLY A 197 -12.86 -7.83 4.03
CA GLY A 197 -12.75 -7.42 5.44
C GLY A 197 -11.95 -6.14 5.68
N ILE A 198 -11.75 -5.30 4.66
CA ILE A 198 -10.98 -4.06 4.81
C ILE A 198 -11.71 -3.04 5.69
N GLN A 199 -10.95 -2.29 6.48
CA GLN A 199 -11.47 -1.21 7.32
C GLN A 199 -10.83 0.10 6.90
N ILE A 200 -11.64 1.10 6.58
CA ILE A 200 -11.19 2.45 6.21
C ILE A 200 -11.71 3.43 7.26
N ASN A 201 -10.82 4.25 7.82
CA ASN A 201 -11.18 5.38 8.67
C ASN A 201 -10.76 6.69 8.00
N GLY A 202 -11.74 7.41 7.46
CA GLY A 202 -11.60 8.67 6.73
C GLY A 202 -11.33 9.90 7.59
N ASN A 203 -11.67 9.86 8.87
CA ASN A 203 -11.64 11.03 9.75
C ASN A 203 -12.39 12.25 9.18
N GLY A 204 -13.47 12.04 8.43
CA GLY A 204 -14.25 13.07 7.73
C GLY A 204 -13.69 13.50 6.37
N TYR A 205 -12.54 12.98 5.96
CA TYR A 205 -11.87 13.32 4.71
C TYR A 205 -11.91 12.17 3.70
N GLY A 206 -11.62 12.50 2.44
CA GLY A 206 -11.30 11.52 1.41
C GLY A 206 -12.45 10.72 0.83
N GLN A 207 -12.14 10.03 -0.26
CA GLN A 207 -12.98 9.06 -0.91
C GLN A 207 -12.55 7.65 -0.48
N GLY A 208 -13.51 6.82 -0.07
CA GLY A 208 -13.24 5.43 0.30
C GLY A 208 -12.70 4.62 -0.87
N VAL A 209 -13.40 4.56 -1.99
CA VAL A 209 -12.94 3.84 -3.18
C VAL A 209 -13.25 4.62 -4.45
N LYS A 210 -12.24 4.80 -5.31
CA LYS A 210 -12.38 5.42 -6.63
C LYS A 210 -11.93 4.47 -7.71
N VAL A 211 -12.83 4.12 -8.61
CA VAL A 211 -12.57 3.18 -9.71
C VAL A 211 -12.82 3.87 -11.04
N ASN A 212 -11.76 3.99 -11.84
CA ASN A 212 -11.78 4.48 -13.21
C ASN A 212 -11.20 3.41 -14.13
N GLY A 213 -12.06 2.55 -14.67
CA GLY A 213 -11.67 1.33 -15.36
C GLY A 213 -11.27 0.20 -14.43
N GLY A 214 -11.47 -1.04 -14.89
CA GLY A 214 -11.08 -2.27 -14.18
C GLY A 214 -12.24 -3.01 -13.53
N TYR A 215 -11.88 -4.04 -12.76
CA TYR A 215 -12.80 -4.94 -12.06
C TYR A 215 -12.48 -4.96 -10.57
N VAL A 216 -13.44 -4.58 -9.73
CA VAL A 216 -13.24 -4.46 -8.27
C VAL A 216 -14.29 -5.26 -7.54
N VAL A 217 -13.86 -6.12 -6.63
CA VAL A 217 -14.73 -6.87 -5.72
C VAL A 217 -14.40 -6.47 -4.30
N LEU A 218 -15.39 -5.93 -3.59
CA LEU A 218 -15.31 -5.56 -2.19
C LEU A 218 -16.25 -6.45 -1.37
N ILE A 219 -15.70 -7.32 -0.53
CA ILE A 219 -16.45 -8.20 0.37
C ILE A 219 -16.23 -7.72 1.80
N ARG A 220 -17.32 -7.40 2.50
CA ARG A 220 -17.29 -6.88 3.88
C ARG A 220 -16.34 -5.69 4.11
N PRO A 221 -16.20 -4.71 3.18
CA PRO A 221 -15.53 -3.47 3.51
C PRO A 221 -16.35 -2.68 4.54
N SER A 222 -15.66 -2.03 5.48
CA SER A 222 -16.23 -1.04 6.39
C SER A 222 -15.59 0.30 6.11
N LEU A 223 -16.31 1.20 5.44
CA LEU A 223 -15.88 2.58 5.21
C LEU A 223 -16.47 3.46 6.30
N ASN A 224 -15.63 4.00 7.19
CA ASN A 224 -16.06 4.81 8.32
C ASN A 224 -15.61 6.27 8.17
N LYS A 225 -16.55 7.20 8.33
CA LYS A 225 -16.30 8.65 8.28
C LYS A 225 -15.48 9.08 7.06
N VAL A 226 -15.78 8.53 5.89
CA VAL A 226 -15.19 9.02 4.64
C VAL A 226 -15.98 10.25 4.16
N ARG A 227 -15.34 11.18 3.44
CA ARG A 227 -16.08 12.30 2.84
C ARG A 227 -17.05 11.79 1.79
N THR A 228 -16.62 10.87 0.92
CA THR A 228 -17.49 10.20 -0.05
C THR A 228 -17.19 8.72 -0.05
N GLY A 229 -18.18 7.88 -0.32
CA GLY A 229 -18.00 6.43 -0.31
C GLY A 229 -17.27 5.93 -1.56
N VAL A 230 -18.02 5.51 -2.57
CA VAL A 230 -17.48 4.81 -3.75
C VAL A 230 -17.85 5.55 -5.04
N THR A 231 -16.86 5.82 -5.90
CA THR A 231 -17.08 6.32 -7.28
C THR A 231 -16.72 5.24 -8.29
N ILE A 232 -17.58 5.06 -9.29
CA ILE A 232 -17.45 4.07 -10.35
C ILE A 232 -17.56 4.76 -11.71
N GLN A 233 -16.48 4.67 -12.49
CA GLN A 233 -16.37 5.23 -13.83
C GLN A 233 -15.77 4.18 -14.78
N ASN A 234 -16.48 3.84 -15.86
CA ASN A 234 -16.04 2.89 -16.87
C ASN A 234 -15.56 1.54 -16.30
N ALA A 235 -16.17 1.09 -15.20
CA ALA A 235 -15.69 -0.06 -14.42
C ALA A 235 -16.82 -1.01 -14.03
N GLU A 236 -16.44 -2.20 -13.59
CA GLU A 236 -17.35 -3.13 -12.90
C GLU A 236 -16.93 -3.25 -11.44
N VAL A 237 -17.87 -2.94 -10.54
CA VAL A 237 -17.67 -3.02 -9.10
C VAL A 237 -18.75 -3.87 -8.45
N THR A 238 -18.34 -4.86 -7.67
CA THR A 238 -19.22 -5.70 -6.86
C THR A 238 -18.96 -5.44 -5.39
N MET A 239 -20.01 -5.15 -4.62
CA MET A 239 -19.98 -4.91 -3.20
C MET A 239 -20.88 -5.94 -2.50
N ILE A 240 -20.34 -6.65 -1.52
CA ILE A 240 -21.06 -7.72 -0.81
C ILE A 240 -20.92 -7.51 0.69
N SER A 241 -22.04 -7.43 1.42
CA SER A 241 -22.06 -7.31 2.88
C SER A 241 -21.25 -6.12 3.42
N SER A 242 -21.35 -4.98 2.72
CA SER A 242 -20.51 -3.78 2.91
C SER A 242 -21.21 -2.75 3.78
N SER A 243 -20.43 -1.93 4.52
CA SER A 243 -20.94 -0.73 5.20
C SER A 243 -20.22 0.53 4.73
N ILE A 244 -20.99 1.59 4.49
CA ILE A 244 -20.49 2.90 4.08
C ILE A 244 -21.08 3.97 5.01
N ASN A 245 -20.25 4.57 5.84
CA ASN A 245 -20.59 5.76 6.62
C ASN A 245 -19.83 6.97 6.04
N PHE A 246 -20.57 7.94 5.51
CA PHE A 246 -20.01 9.07 4.81
C PHE A 246 -20.61 10.42 5.25
N THR A 247 -19.85 11.50 5.06
CA THR A 247 -20.24 12.85 5.52
C THR A 247 -20.52 13.86 4.41
N GLY A 248 -20.07 13.60 3.18
CA GLY A 248 -20.18 14.51 2.05
C GLY A 248 -21.35 14.16 1.13
N ASP A 249 -21.12 14.29 -0.18
CA ASP A 249 -22.22 14.39 -1.16
C ASP A 249 -22.85 13.04 -1.54
N TYR A 250 -22.10 11.93 -1.44
CA TYR A 250 -22.62 10.63 -1.83
C TYR A 250 -21.97 9.40 -1.17
N GLY A 251 -22.79 8.36 -1.02
CA GLY A 251 -22.36 7.03 -0.60
C GLY A 251 -21.83 6.20 -1.77
N VAL A 252 -22.61 6.05 -2.84
CA VAL A 252 -22.17 5.40 -4.10
C VAL A 252 -22.52 6.29 -5.28
N ASN A 253 -21.56 6.55 -6.17
CA ASN A 253 -21.75 7.30 -7.40
C ASN A 253 -21.30 6.48 -8.62
N LEU A 254 -22.28 5.98 -9.38
CA LEU A 254 -22.11 5.27 -10.63
C LEU A 254 -22.32 6.23 -11.82
N ASN A 255 -21.23 6.55 -12.50
CA ASN A 255 -21.29 7.33 -13.73
C ASN A 255 -21.53 6.40 -14.93
N VAL A 256 -20.59 5.51 -15.23
CA VAL A 256 -20.64 4.59 -16.39
C VAL A 256 -20.09 3.24 -15.96
N GLY A 257 -20.65 2.14 -16.48
CA GLY A 257 -20.23 0.77 -16.16
C GLY A 257 -21.26 0.04 -15.32
N LYS A 258 -20.82 -0.87 -14.45
CA LYS A 258 -21.68 -1.76 -13.68
C LYS A 258 -21.37 -1.70 -12.19
N ALA A 259 -22.41 -1.57 -11.38
CA ALA A 259 -22.34 -1.71 -9.94
C ALA A 259 -23.30 -2.81 -9.47
N ILE A 260 -22.82 -3.74 -8.65
CA ILE A 260 -23.62 -4.76 -7.97
C ILE A 260 -23.53 -4.51 -6.47
N LEU A 261 -24.66 -4.26 -5.81
CA LEU A 261 -24.72 -3.92 -4.39
C LEU A 261 -25.56 -4.97 -3.64
N ASN A 262 -24.91 -6.02 -3.13
CA ASN A 262 -25.56 -7.09 -2.39
C ASN A 262 -25.35 -6.91 -0.88
N LYS A 263 -26.42 -6.69 -0.12
CA LYS A 263 -26.37 -6.43 1.35
C LYS A 263 -25.43 -5.27 1.69
N VAL A 264 -25.65 -4.10 1.09
CA VAL A 264 -24.84 -2.90 1.34
C VAL A 264 -25.62 -1.92 2.22
N GLU A 265 -25.06 -1.58 3.37
CA GLU A 265 -25.58 -0.55 4.27
C GLU A 265 -24.89 0.79 3.99
N ILE A 266 -25.68 1.85 3.82
CA ILE A 266 -25.18 3.20 3.53
C ILE A 266 -25.81 4.17 4.52
N THR A 267 -24.98 4.86 5.29
CA THR A 267 -25.37 5.85 6.29
C THR A 267 -24.70 7.17 5.99
N HIS A 268 -25.50 8.23 5.89
CA HIS A 268 -25.00 9.60 5.84
C HIS A 268 -24.99 10.20 7.25
N THR A 269 -23.88 10.84 7.62
CA THR A 269 -23.67 11.46 8.95
C THR A 269 -23.21 12.92 8.84
N GLY A 270 -23.30 13.51 7.65
CA GLY A 270 -23.00 14.92 7.42
C GLY A 270 -24.19 15.83 7.74
N ASN A 271 -23.94 17.13 7.75
CA ASN A 271 -24.97 18.16 7.98
C ASN A 271 -25.56 18.72 6.67
N ASN A 272 -25.17 18.18 5.52
CA ASN A 272 -25.60 18.59 4.18
C ASN A 272 -26.64 17.62 3.60
N SER A 273 -27.34 18.02 2.53
CA SER A 273 -28.08 17.05 1.72
C SER A 273 -27.12 16.15 0.95
N ALA A 274 -27.46 14.87 0.79
CA ALA A 274 -26.60 13.88 0.16
C ALA A 274 -27.38 12.80 -0.61
N ASP A 275 -26.77 12.33 -1.71
CA ASP A 275 -27.27 11.19 -2.48
C ASP A 275 -26.71 9.89 -1.88
N LEU A 276 -27.52 9.06 -1.23
CA LEU A 276 -27.04 7.74 -0.77
C LEU A 276 -26.48 6.92 -1.94
N ILE A 277 -27.21 6.92 -3.06
CA ILE A 277 -26.81 6.31 -4.33
C ILE A 277 -27.16 7.25 -5.48
N LYS A 278 -26.18 7.50 -6.35
CA LYS A 278 -26.29 8.31 -7.55
C LYS A 278 -25.92 7.44 -8.76
N ALA A 279 -26.85 7.28 -9.71
CA ALA A 279 -26.61 6.57 -10.97
C ALA A 279 -27.15 7.40 -12.14
N ARG A 280 -26.26 8.04 -12.92
CA ARG A 280 -26.69 9.10 -13.87
C ARG A 280 -26.11 9.04 -15.29
N GLY A 281 -25.13 8.19 -15.60
CA GLY A 281 -24.54 8.17 -16.95
C GLY A 281 -25.15 7.12 -17.88
N LYS A 282 -25.17 7.44 -19.17
CA LYS A 282 -25.61 6.54 -20.24
C LYS A 282 -24.76 5.26 -20.24
N GLY A 283 -25.41 4.10 -20.23
CA GLY A 283 -24.74 2.80 -20.14
C GLY A 283 -24.34 2.37 -18.73
N SER A 284 -24.81 3.07 -17.69
CA SER A 284 -24.72 2.57 -16.31
C SER A 284 -25.73 1.44 -16.06
N LYS A 285 -25.28 0.39 -15.36
CA LYS A 285 -26.11 -0.72 -14.89
C LYS A 285 -25.92 -0.90 -13.39
N LEU A 286 -26.97 -0.62 -12.63
CA LEU A 286 -27.02 -0.85 -11.19
C LEU A 286 -27.86 -2.08 -10.89
N VAL A 287 -27.35 -2.97 -10.04
CA VAL A 287 -28.01 -4.21 -9.61
C VAL A 287 -27.98 -4.27 -8.09
N PHE A 288 -29.10 -4.64 -7.47
CA PHE A 288 -29.25 -4.88 -6.03
C PHE A 288 -29.58 -6.34 -5.78
#